data_AF-A0A2S7ET95-F1
#
_entry.id   AF-A0A2S7ET95-F1
#
_cell.length_a   1.000
_cell.length_b   1.000
_cell.length_c   1.000
_cell.angle_alpha   90.00
_cell.angle_beta   90.00
_cell.angle_gamma   90.00
#
_symmetry.space_group_name_H-M   'P 1'
#
loop_
_entity.id
_entity.type
_entity.pdbx_description
1 polymer ?
#
loop_
_entity_poly.entity_id
_entity_poly.type
_entity_poly.pdbx_seq_one_letter_code
_entity_poly.pdbx_strand_id
1 'polypeptide(L)'
;MTEYVQGPDHPLYFHLFSSSVVAYAKPFVDNKSFGSLPKEWRKFEHPWMSQVHNDAIKARHEVIAHNDDKVRKMWVLPPGAMPPGALAAAANGLSLKIEGYYVGGGFFISLAHLCDYQIYRLNHAVDEELCALYEGQPIPSEEFLLTLDDEF
;
A
#
# COMPACT_ATOMS: atom_id res chain seq x y z
N MET A 1 -5.78 -19.28 17.84
CA MET A 1 -6.74 -18.18 18.12
C MET A 1 -6.25 -17.01 17.27
N THR A 2 -7.05 -16.54 16.31
CA THR A 2 -6.60 -15.45 15.40
C THR A 2 -6.80 -14.12 16.12
N GLU A 3 -5.72 -13.39 16.37
CA GLU A 3 -5.78 -12.04 16.94
C GLU A 3 -6.13 -11.03 15.83
N TYR A 4 -7.13 -10.19 16.08
CA TYR A 4 -7.55 -9.14 15.16
C TYR A 4 -7.07 -7.79 15.67
N VAL A 5 -6.43 -7.01 14.79
CA VAL A 5 -6.02 -5.63 15.06
C VAL A 5 -7.28 -4.78 15.27
N GLN A 6 -7.54 -4.34 16.51
CA GLN A 6 -8.75 -3.60 16.87
C GLN A 6 -8.64 -2.09 16.64
N GLY A 7 -7.43 -1.55 16.51
CA GLY A 7 -7.23 -0.12 16.39
C GLY A 7 -5.77 0.30 16.24
N PRO A 8 -5.50 1.61 16.08
CA PRO A 8 -4.16 2.18 15.90
C PRO A 8 -3.20 1.97 17.07
N ASP A 9 -3.74 1.80 18.26
CA ASP A 9 -3.07 1.53 19.53
C ASP A 9 -2.63 0.07 19.68
N HIS A 10 -3.12 -0.82 18.81
CA HIS A 10 -2.74 -2.22 18.81
C HIS A 10 -1.26 -2.39 18.42
N PRO A 11 -0.46 -3.22 19.14
CA PRO A 11 0.98 -3.38 18.86
C PRO A 11 1.31 -3.79 17.42
N LEU A 12 0.42 -4.57 16.79
CA LEU A 12 0.56 -5.04 15.41
C LEU A 12 0.01 -4.09 14.34
N TYR A 13 -0.61 -2.97 14.73
CA TYR A 13 -1.23 -2.04 13.77
C TYR A 13 -0.22 -1.52 12.76
N PHE A 14 0.96 -1.08 13.22
CA PHE A 14 1.99 -0.56 12.33
C PHE A 14 2.47 -1.62 11.33
N HIS A 15 2.62 -2.87 11.77
CA HIS A 15 3.02 -3.99 10.90
C HIS A 15 1.96 -4.30 9.84
N LEU A 16 0.68 -4.30 10.23
CA LEU A 16 -0.44 -4.45 9.29
C LEU A 16 -0.41 -3.31 8.26
N PHE A 17 -0.38 -2.07 8.74
CA PHE A 17 -0.34 -0.87 7.91
C PHE A 17 0.83 -0.88 6.92
N SER A 18 2.05 -1.08 7.41
CA SER A 18 3.25 -1.08 6.58
C SER A 18 3.21 -2.17 5.53
N SER A 19 2.79 -3.38 5.91
CA SER A 19 2.78 -4.53 5.00
C SER A 19 1.72 -4.36 3.92
N SER A 20 0.51 -3.91 4.28
CA SER A 20 -0.57 -3.64 3.33
C SER A 20 -0.17 -2.55 2.33
N VAL A 21 0.38 -1.43 2.81
CA VAL A 21 0.82 -0.31 1.96
C VAL A 21 1.92 -0.75 1.01
N VAL A 22 2.95 -1.45 1.50
CA VAL A 22 4.07 -1.91 0.67
C VAL A 22 3.60 -2.91 -0.38
N ALA A 23 2.81 -3.91 0.02
CA ALA A 23 2.30 -4.94 -0.88
C ALA A 23 1.45 -4.34 -2.01
N TYR A 24 0.52 -3.44 -1.66
CA TYR A 24 -0.31 -2.75 -2.63
C TYR A 24 0.49 -1.84 -3.56
N ALA A 25 1.41 -1.05 -3.01
CA ALA A 25 2.10 -0.02 -3.78
C ALA A 25 3.18 -0.58 -4.71
N LYS A 26 3.76 -1.75 -4.39
CA LYS A 26 4.89 -2.38 -5.11
C LYS A 26 4.75 -2.38 -6.65
N PRO A 27 3.61 -2.81 -7.26
CA PRO A 27 3.47 -2.78 -8.72
C PRO A 27 3.40 -1.37 -9.32
N PHE A 28 3.05 -0.34 -8.54
CA PHE A 28 2.85 1.02 -9.04
C PHE A 28 4.05 1.95 -8.85
N VAL A 29 5.13 1.44 -8.28
CA VAL A 29 6.37 2.18 -8.11
C VAL A 29 7.35 1.74 -9.16
N ASP A 30 7.87 2.71 -9.89
CA ASP A 30 8.73 2.48 -11.04
C ASP A 30 9.99 1.73 -10.57
N ASN A 31 10.03 0.42 -10.82
CA ASN A 31 11.21 -0.41 -10.66
C ASN A 31 11.53 -1.01 -12.04
N LYS A 32 12.81 -1.30 -12.30
CA LYS A 32 13.26 -1.88 -13.57
C LYS A 32 13.09 -3.42 -13.64
N SER A 33 12.27 -4.02 -12.76
CA SER A 33 12.05 -5.46 -12.71
C SER A 33 10.73 -5.86 -13.35
N PHE A 34 10.57 -7.16 -13.60
CA PHE A 34 9.27 -7.77 -13.87
C PHE A 34 8.29 -7.41 -12.73
N GLY A 35 7.14 -6.83 -13.08
CA GLY A 35 6.07 -6.53 -12.13
C GLY A 35 5.70 -5.05 -11.93
N SER A 36 6.34 -4.10 -12.62
CA SER A 36 5.82 -2.72 -12.66
C SER A 36 4.62 -2.64 -13.61
N LEU A 37 3.51 -2.10 -13.12
CA LEU A 37 2.32 -1.87 -13.90
C LEU A 37 2.40 -0.51 -14.63
N PRO A 38 2.08 -0.50 -15.94
CA PRO A 38 1.92 0.74 -16.71
C PRO A 38 0.94 1.76 -16.09
N LYS A 39 1.01 3.01 -16.54
CA LYS A 39 0.26 4.13 -15.94
C LYS A 39 -1.25 4.01 -16.08
N GLU A 40 -1.75 3.32 -17.09
CA GLU A 40 -3.17 3.05 -17.31
C GLU A 40 -3.80 2.25 -16.16
N TRP A 41 -3.02 1.42 -15.46
CA TRP A 41 -3.47 0.68 -14.27
C TRP A 41 -3.69 1.59 -13.06
N ARG A 42 -3.28 2.86 -13.13
CA ARG A 42 -3.55 3.90 -12.11
C ARG A 42 -4.84 4.69 -12.40
N LYS A 43 -5.59 4.33 -13.46
CA LYS A 43 -6.90 4.91 -13.77
C LYS A 43 -7.99 4.07 -13.12
N PHE A 44 -8.88 4.72 -12.40
CA PHE A 44 -9.97 4.10 -11.67
C PHE A 44 -11.31 4.69 -12.09
N GLU A 45 -12.35 3.86 -12.10
CA GLU A 45 -13.70 4.27 -12.45
C GLU A 45 -14.30 5.21 -11.40
N HIS A 46 -14.01 4.96 -10.12
CA HIS A 46 -14.57 5.73 -9.02
C HIS A 46 -13.54 6.67 -8.38
N PRO A 47 -13.92 7.92 -8.06
CA PRO A 47 -13.00 8.88 -7.43
C PRO A 47 -12.41 8.39 -6.10
N TRP A 48 -13.19 7.66 -5.30
CA TRP A 48 -12.72 7.13 -4.01
C TRP A 48 -11.57 6.13 -4.17
N MET A 49 -11.57 5.34 -5.26
CA MET A 49 -10.49 4.39 -5.55
C MET A 49 -9.18 5.13 -5.85
N SER A 50 -9.29 6.21 -6.62
CA SER A 50 -8.14 7.09 -6.90
C SER A 50 -7.60 7.72 -5.62
N GLN A 51 -8.48 8.14 -4.72
CA GLN A 51 -8.08 8.68 -3.42
C GLN A 51 -7.32 7.63 -2.59
N VAL A 52 -7.87 6.43 -2.43
CA VAL A 52 -7.24 5.34 -1.66
C VAL A 52 -5.92 4.91 -2.27
N HIS A 53 -5.84 4.83 -3.61
CA HIS A 53 -4.59 4.58 -4.33
C HIS A 53 -3.54 5.63 -3.97
N ASN A 54 -3.88 6.92 -4.11
CA ASN A 54 -2.98 8.01 -3.82
C ASN A 54 -2.54 8.02 -2.35
N ASP A 55 -3.47 7.74 -1.42
CA ASP A 55 -3.16 7.65 0.00
C ASP A 55 -2.19 6.50 0.30
N ALA A 56 -2.32 5.36 -0.36
CA ALA A 56 -1.40 4.23 -0.21
C ALA A 56 -0.02 4.53 -0.82
N ILE A 57 0.03 5.14 -2.01
CA ILE A 57 1.30 5.55 -2.65
C ILE A 57 2.01 6.62 -1.80
N LYS A 58 1.26 7.61 -1.29
CA LYS A 58 1.77 8.64 -0.40
C LYS A 58 2.28 8.04 0.90
N ALA A 59 1.50 7.18 1.55
CA ALA A 59 1.89 6.44 2.75
C ALA A 59 3.21 5.67 2.56
N ARG A 60 3.36 4.98 1.41
CA ARG A 60 4.60 4.28 1.09
C ARG A 60 5.78 5.25 1.06
N HIS A 61 5.67 6.37 0.35
CA HIS A 61 6.76 7.33 0.22
C HIS A 61 7.10 8.01 1.55
N GLU A 62 6.08 8.48 2.27
CA GLU A 62 6.22 9.35 3.44
C GLU A 62 6.49 8.60 4.75
N VAL A 63 6.08 7.34 4.85
CA VAL A 63 6.11 6.60 6.12
C VAL A 63 7.05 5.40 6.08
N ILE A 64 7.21 4.78 4.91
CA ILE A 64 7.92 3.50 4.77
C ILE A 64 9.24 3.66 4.01
N ALA A 65 9.26 4.38 2.90
CA ALA A 65 10.44 4.49 2.03
C ALA A 65 11.40 5.61 2.48
N HIS A 66 10.87 6.70 3.01
CA HIS A 66 11.64 7.81 3.56
C HIS A 66 11.11 8.11 4.96
N ASN A 67 11.94 8.02 6.00
CA ASN A 67 11.66 8.66 7.29
C ASN A 67 11.75 10.18 7.08
N ASP A 68 10.80 10.74 6.32
CA ASP A 68 10.79 12.15 5.97
C ASP A 68 10.44 12.95 7.23
N ASP A 69 11.37 13.80 7.65
CA ASP A 69 11.26 14.65 8.84
C ASP A 69 10.17 15.73 8.68
N LYS A 70 9.69 15.95 7.45
CA LYS A 70 8.52 16.80 7.18
C LYS A 70 7.21 16.15 7.63
N VAL A 71 7.14 14.81 7.62
CA VAL A 71 5.93 14.05 7.92
C VAL A 71 5.94 13.58 9.38
N ARG A 72 7.08 13.06 9.86
CA ARG A 72 7.24 12.68 11.27
C ARG A 72 7.84 13.83 12.06
N LYS A 73 6.97 14.65 12.65
CA LYS A 73 7.40 15.75 13.52
C LYS A 73 7.52 15.27 14.95
N MET A 74 8.71 15.41 15.52
CA MET A 74 8.94 15.21 16.94
C MET A 74 8.91 16.56 17.65
N TRP A 75 8.09 16.64 18.69
CA TRP A 75 7.91 17.83 19.51
C TRP A 75 8.40 17.55 20.92
N VAL A 76 9.15 18.49 21.50
CA VAL A 76 9.45 18.52 22.94
C VAL A 76 8.34 19.29 23.63
N LEU A 77 7.57 18.61 24.48
CA LEU A 77 6.55 19.21 25.31
C LEU A 77 7.16 19.58 26.66
N PRO A 78 7.16 20.87 27.04
CA PRO A 78 7.61 21.30 28.35
C PRO A 78 6.61 20.89 29.45
N PRO A 79 7.04 20.87 30.72
CA PRO A 79 6.17 20.60 31.85
C PRO A 79 4.93 21.50 31.83
N GLY A 80 3.73 20.91 31.93
CA GLY A 80 2.45 21.64 31.93
C GLY A 80 1.83 21.91 30.56
N ALA A 81 2.53 21.64 29.45
CA ALA A 81 1.97 21.71 28.09
C ALA A 81 1.43 20.36 27.58
N MET A 82 1.20 19.41 28.49
CA MET A 82 0.73 18.07 28.14
C MET A 82 -0.74 18.08 27.70
N PRO A 83 -1.09 17.40 26.60
CA PRO A 83 -2.48 17.21 26.21
C PRO A 83 -3.29 16.50 27.31
N PRO A 84 -4.59 16.79 27.46
CA PRO A 84 -5.46 16.09 28.40
C PRO A 84 -5.42 14.57 28.16
N GLY A 85 -5.13 13.79 29.19
CA GLY A 85 -5.06 12.32 29.14
C GLY A 85 -3.70 11.74 28.75
N ALA A 86 -2.69 12.55 28.44
CA ALA A 86 -1.34 12.06 28.16
C ALA A 86 -0.56 11.81 29.47
N LEU A 87 0.08 10.64 29.58
CA LEU A 87 0.97 10.30 30.69
C LEU A 87 2.33 10.95 30.48
N ALA A 88 2.80 11.73 31.45
CA ALA A 88 4.13 12.32 31.42
C ALA A 88 5.20 11.22 31.51
N ALA A 89 6.04 11.11 30.48
CA ALA A 89 7.12 10.14 30.43
C ALA A 89 8.47 10.85 30.52
N ALA A 90 8.86 11.32 31.71
CA ALA A 90 10.26 11.43 32.13
C ALA A 90 10.40 11.98 33.56
N ALA A 91 11.47 11.57 34.24
CA ALA A 91 11.93 12.09 35.54
C ALA A 91 12.23 13.60 35.55
N ASN A 92 12.34 14.25 34.38
CA ASN A 92 12.76 15.64 34.23
C ASN A 92 11.61 16.57 33.77
N GLY A 93 10.37 16.07 33.72
CA GLY A 93 9.18 16.86 33.34
C GLY A 93 9.05 17.20 31.84
N LEU A 94 10.00 16.79 31.01
CA LEU A 94 9.91 16.89 29.54
C LEU A 94 9.21 15.66 28.96
N SER A 95 8.40 15.84 27.91
CA SER A 95 7.75 14.73 27.20
C SER A 95 7.93 14.88 25.69
N LEU A 96 7.92 13.77 24.96
CA LEU A 96 8.03 13.77 23.50
C LEU A 96 6.68 13.45 22.88
N LYS A 97 6.25 14.25 21.91
CA LYS A 97 5.10 13.97 21.04
C LYS A 97 5.63 13.70 19.63
N ILE A 98 5.24 12.56 19.05
CA ILE A 98 5.51 12.24 17.65
C ILE A 98 4.19 12.36 16.89
N GLU A 99 4.13 13.27 15.93
CA GLU A 99 3.04 13.28 14.95
C GLU A 99 3.37 12.27 13.86
N GLY A 100 2.51 11.27 13.72
CA GLY A 100 2.62 10.22 12.72
C GLY A 100 1.56 10.35 11.63
N TYR A 101 1.74 9.58 10.56
CA TYR A 101 0.78 9.48 9.47
C TYR A 101 -0.45 8.69 9.90
N TYR A 102 -1.64 9.26 9.71
CA TYR A 102 -2.91 8.61 10.01
C TYR A 102 -3.68 8.37 8.72
N VAL A 103 -4.03 7.12 8.46
CA VAL A 103 -5.02 6.73 7.45
C VAL A 103 -6.37 6.62 8.14
N GLY A 104 -7.40 7.23 7.54
CA GLY A 104 -8.75 7.24 8.08
C GLY A 104 -9.30 5.83 8.38
N GLY A 105 -10.27 5.74 9.28
CA GLY A 105 -10.80 4.47 9.82
C GLY A 105 -11.37 3.46 8.81
N GLY A 106 -11.53 3.82 7.53
CA GLY A 106 -11.97 2.93 6.45
C GLY A 106 -10.88 2.46 5.49
N PHE A 107 -9.62 2.83 5.72
CA PHE A 107 -8.54 2.63 4.75
C PHE A 107 -8.33 1.15 4.37
N PHE A 108 -8.23 0.24 5.33
CA PHE A 108 -7.96 -1.18 5.04
C PHE A 108 -9.08 -1.85 4.24
N ILE A 109 -10.33 -1.56 4.58
CA ILE A 109 -11.50 -2.08 3.85
C ILE A 109 -11.50 -1.54 2.42
N SER A 110 -11.27 -0.23 2.28
CA SER A 110 -11.24 0.42 0.96
C SER A 110 -10.07 -0.07 0.11
N LEU A 111 -8.91 -0.33 0.73
CA LEU A 111 -7.73 -0.90 0.08
C LEU A 111 -7.98 -2.34 -0.37
N ALA A 112 -8.69 -3.14 0.43
CA ALA A 112 -9.09 -4.49 0.03
C ALA A 112 -10.00 -4.47 -1.21
N HIS A 113 -11.05 -3.64 -1.21
CA HIS A 113 -11.92 -3.48 -2.39
C HIS A 113 -11.13 -2.98 -3.62
N LEU A 114 -10.14 -2.11 -3.42
CA LEU A 114 -9.27 -1.64 -4.48
C LEU A 114 -8.38 -2.75 -5.04
N CYS A 115 -7.87 -3.64 -4.18
CA CYS A 115 -7.14 -4.84 -4.61
C CYS A 115 -8.04 -5.76 -5.43
N ASP A 116 -9.25 -6.07 -4.95
CA ASP A 116 -10.19 -6.96 -5.65
C ASP A 116 -10.54 -6.41 -7.04
N TYR A 117 -10.79 -5.10 -7.13
CA TYR A 117 -11.02 -4.41 -8.41
C TYR A 117 -9.83 -4.55 -9.37
N GLN A 118 -8.60 -4.40 -8.87
CA GLN A 118 -7.40 -4.52 -9.71
C GLN A 118 -7.12 -5.97 -10.12
N ILE A 119 -7.33 -6.94 -9.23
CA ILE A 119 -7.21 -8.37 -9.53
C ILE A 119 -8.16 -8.74 -10.67
N TYR A 120 -9.41 -8.31 -10.57
CA TYR A 120 -10.41 -8.56 -11.62
C TYR A 120 -9.96 -8.02 -12.98
N ARG A 121 -9.52 -6.75 -13.04
CA ARG A 121 -9.07 -6.13 -14.29
C ARG A 121 -7.80 -6.76 -14.85
N LEU A 122 -6.85 -7.10 -13.99
CA LEU A 122 -5.58 -7.72 -14.40
C LEU A 122 -5.82 -9.11 -14.97
N ASN A 123 -6.64 -9.93 -14.32
CA ASN A 123 -6.97 -11.26 -14.82
C ASN A 123 -7.70 -11.17 -16.17
N HIS A 124 -8.65 -10.23 -16.32
CA HIS A 124 -9.33 -10.03 -17.60
C HIS A 124 -8.35 -9.66 -18.72
N ALA A 125 -7.43 -8.72 -18.47
CA ALA A 125 -6.44 -8.34 -19.46
C ALA A 125 -5.47 -9.49 -19.78
N VAL A 126 -5.07 -10.28 -18.78
CA VAL A 126 -4.24 -11.48 -19.00
C VAL A 126 -4.99 -12.49 -19.87
N ASP A 127 -6.27 -12.74 -19.59
CA ASP A 127 -7.09 -13.66 -20.38
C ASP A 127 -7.23 -13.17 -21.83
N GLU A 128 -7.45 -11.87 -22.06
CA GLU A 128 -7.51 -11.28 -23.41
C GLU A 128 -6.19 -11.43 -24.17
N GLU A 129 -5.06 -11.12 -23.53
CA GLU A 129 -3.74 -11.26 -24.14
C GLU A 129 -3.37 -12.72 -24.42
N LEU A 130 -3.72 -13.65 -23.51
CA LEU A 130 -3.54 -15.09 -23.73
C LEU A 130 -4.43 -15.60 -24.88
N CYS A 131 -5.69 -15.17 -24.93
CA CYS A 131 -6.57 -15.49 -26.04
C CYS A 131 -6.00 -14.96 -27.36
N ALA A 132 -5.55 -13.71 -27.42
CA ALA A 132 -4.96 -13.14 -28.63
C ALA A 132 -3.67 -13.86 -29.07
N LEU A 133 -2.83 -14.25 -28.12
CA LEU A 133 -1.56 -14.93 -28.41
C LEU A 133 -1.77 -16.36 -28.95
N TYR A 134 -2.77 -17.07 -28.44
CA TYR A 134 -3.02 -18.48 -28.79
C TYR A 134 -4.27 -18.70 -29.66
N GLU A 135 -4.89 -17.63 -30.17
CA GLU A 135 -6.08 -17.76 -31.01
C GLU A 135 -5.79 -18.61 -32.26
N GLY A 136 -6.52 -19.71 -32.42
CA GLY A 136 -6.34 -20.63 -33.54
C GLY A 136 -5.08 -21.50 -33.47
N GLN A 137 -4.31 -21.45 -32.38
CA GLN A 137 -3.13 -22.30 -32.16
C GLN A 137 -3.44 -23.47 -31.20
N PRO A 138 -2.85 -24.67 -31.42
CA PRO A 138 -2.92 -25.74 -30.44
C PRO A 138 -2.09 -25.37 -29.21
N ILE A 139 -2.74 -25.22 -28.06
CA ILE A 139 -2.05 -25.04 -26.78
C ILE A 139 -1.29 -26.34 -26.46
N PRO A 140 0.01 -26.26 -26.08
CA PRO A 140 0.77 -27.43 -25.69
C PRO A 140 0.07 -28.21 -24.55
N SER A 141 0.08 -29.53 -24.65
CA SER A 141 -0.54 -30.42 -23.64
C SER A 141 0.30 -30.58 -22.37
N GLU A 142 1.52 -30.03 -22.35
CA GLU A 142 2.48 -30.08 -21.25
C GLU A 142 2.92 -28.66 -20.85
N GLU A 143 3.41 -28.50 -19.62
CA GLU A 143 3.95 -27.22 -19.15
C GLU A 143 5.10 -26.75 -20.05
N PHE A 144 5.05 -25.48 -20.46
CA PHE A 144 6.08 -24.88 -21.30
C PHE A 144 6.47 -23.51 -20.74
N LEU A 145 7.75 -23.16 -20.89
CA LEU A 145 8.26 -21.86 -20.51
C LEU A 145 7.92 -20.85 -21.60
N LEU A 146 7.26 -19.74 -21.23
CA LEU A 146 7.02 -18.63 -22.14
C LEU A 146 8.37 -17.97 -22.47
N THR A 147 8.74 -17.93 -23.75
CA THR A 147 9.89 -17.16 -24.24
C THR A 147 9.41 -15.80 -24.75
N LEU A 148 10.14 -14.73 -24.44
CA LEU A 148 9.90 -13.42 -25.06
C LEU A 148 10.54 -13.45 -26.44
N ASP A 149 9.76 -13.77 -27.46
CA ASP A 149 10.22 -13.75 -28.84
C ASP A 149 10.17 -12.29 -29.35
N ASP A 150 11.16 -11.49 -28.97
CA ASP A 150 11.30 -10.06 -29.36
C ASP A 150 11.71 -9.87 -30.84
N GLU A 151 11.57 -10.89 -31.70
CA GLU A 151 11.94 -10.82 -33.13
C GLU A 151 10.71 -10.76 -34.05
N PHE A 152 10.09 -9.58 -34.17
CA PHE A 152 9.29 -9.19 -35.34
C PHE A 152 9.48 -7.71 -35.69
#